data_AF-A0A818PAG2-F1
#
_entry.id   AF-A0A818PAG2-F1
#
_cell.length_a   1.000
_cell.length_b   1.000
_cell.length_c   1.000
_cell.angle_alpha   90.00
_cell.angle_beta   90.00
_cell.angle_gamma   90.00
#
_symmetry.space_group_name_H-M   'P 1'
#
loop_
_entity.id
_entity.type
_entity.pdbx_description
1 polymer ?
#
loop_
_entity_poly.entity_id
_entity_poly.type
_entity_poly.pdbx_seq_one_letter_code
_entity_poly.pdbx_strand_id
1 'polypeptide(L)'
;MIFVVFDNTYHIGTFCTPFGQSFNCTDQLLAWPDASLATTDSQFEGITYNSINDTYFVAQETIQTEMKEVFRANIFEIRIILTDSTPIRVLESCIVNWDFPTDNKGIEGLEFVTHQGSGHSYLLGLCEAYDCNPKSTSNNNARILRSIIYYNKIISALCSWEPVGTLAIPSAVHFDDYSSLSIYHRKANELPAYVAVTSQQMSQVWVGMIEEINQAPFFSLSSLNNNTIYDLPRTHAATSECGMKYCNIEGVAWQDGSELILVSDKAKNDQDTQCREKEQSIHYFFCRKICQTKK
;
A
#
# COMPACT_ATOMS: atom_id res chain seq x y z
N MET A 1 -1.41 15.92 -6.57
CA MET A 1 -1.54 15.89 -5.11
C MET A 1 -1.28 14.46 -4.68
N ILE A 2 -0.72 14.28 -3.50
CA ILE A 2 -0.60 12.97 -2.84
C ILE A 2 -1.70 12.89 -1.80
N PHE A 3 -2.30 11.72 -1.66
CA PHE A 3 -3.19 11.41 -0.54
C PHE A 3 -2.50 10.42 0.38
N VAL A 4 -2.59 10.68 1.68
CA VAL A 4 -2.03 9.85 2.75
C VAL A 4 -3.16 9.52 3.70
N VAL A 5 -3.33 8.25 4.01
CA VAL A 5 -4.23 7.80 5.07
C VAL A 5 -3.44 7.66 6.37
N PHE A 6 -4.13 7.78 7.48
CA PHE A 6 -3.56 7.59 8.82
C PHE A 6 -4.29 6.44 9.48
N ASP A 7 -3.57 5.59 10.20
CA ASP A 7 -4.06 4.43 10.96
C ASP A 7 -4.76 4.85 12.27
N ASN A 8 -4.33 5.96 12.86
CA ASN A 8 -4.76 6.44 14.18
C ASN A 8 -5.88 7.47 14.13
N THR A 9 -6.30 7.92 12.95
CA THR A 9 -7.40 8.88 12.81
C THR A 9 -8.17 8.70 11.52
N TYR A 10 -9.47 9.00 11.58
CA TYR A 10 -10.33 9.10 10.39
C TYR A 10 -10.10 10.41 9.63
N HIS A 11 -8.91 10.55 9.05
CA HIS A 11 -8.55 11.65 8.15
C HIS A 11 -7.80 11.15 6.93
N ILE A 12 -7.80 11.97 5.87
CA ILE A 12 -6.92 11.82 4.72
C ILE A 12 -6.12 13.11 4.58
N GLY A 13 -4.80 13.00 4.63
CA GLY A 13 -3.90 14.10 4.34
C GLY A 13 -3.82 14.29 2.83
N THR A 14 -3.98 15.52 2.36
CA THR A 14 -3.68 15.88 0.98
C THR A 14 -2.49 16.80 0.96
N PHE A 15 -1.47 16.43 0.19
CA PHE A 15 -0.20 17.14 0.14
C PHE A 15 0.12 17.59 -1.28
N CYS A 16 0.59 18.82 -1.37
CA CYS A 16 1.21 19.39 -2.54
C CYS A 16 2.53 18.68 -2.81
N THR A 17 2.73 18.25 -4.06
CA THR A 17 4.02 17.63 -4.42
C THR A 17 4.99 18.74 -4.84
N PRO A 18 6.26 18.71 -4.37
CA PRO A 18 7.22 19.79 -4.59
C PRO A 18 7.59 20.00 -6.08
N PHE A 19 7.17 19.11 -6.99
CA PHE A 19 7.49 19.18 -8.42
C PHE A 19 6.29 19.38 -9.35
N GLY A 20 5.07 19.54 -8.80
CA GLY A 20 3.92 20.01 -9.57
C GLY A 20 3.87 21.53 -9.57
N GLN A 21 4.08 22.16 -10.74
CA GLN A 21 4.17 23.62 -10.95
C GLN A 21 2.91 24.46 -10.59
N SER A 22 1.98 23.92 -9.80
CA SER A 22 0.84 24.67 -9.29
C SER A 22 1.21 25.29 -7.94
N PHE A 23 1.44 26.60 -7.93
CA PHE A 23 1.52 27.41 -6.70
C PHE A 23 0.16 27.55 -5.97
N ASN A 24 -0.91 26.91 -6.48
CA ASN A 24 -2.27 27.00 -5.96
C ASN A 24 -2.75 25.65 -5.40
N CYS A 25 -1.96 25.01 -4.56
CA CYS A 25 -2.47 23.98 -3.67
C CYS A 25 -2.03 24.29 -2.24
N THR A 26 -2.80 23.80 -1.28
CA THR A 26 -2.50 23.94 0.14
C THR A 26 -2.66 22.56 0.74
N ASP A 27 -1.70 22.17 1.57
CA ASP A 27 -1.81 20.92 2.31
C ASP A 27 -3.04 21.00 3.22
N GLN A 28 -3.87 19.96 3.21
CA GLN A 28 -5.09 19.93 3.99
C GLN A 28 -5.23 18.58 4.68
N LEU A 29 -5.83 18.61 5.87
CA LEU A 29 -6.30 17.42 6.55
C LEU A 29 -7.80 17.30 6.31
N LEU A 30 -8.21 16.29 5.56
CA LEU A 30 -9.59 16.06 5.18
C LEU A 30 -10.23 15.15 6.23
N ALA A 31 -11.21 15.67 6.97
CA ALA A 31 -11.95 14.87 7.94
C ALA A 31 -12.89 13.89 7.24
N TRP A 32 -12.93 12.66 7.75
CA TRP A 32 -13.93 11.67 7.34
C TRP A 32 -15.35 12.19 7.64
N PRO A 33 -16.36 11.87 6.81
CA PRO A 33 -17.69 12.46 6.94
C PRO A 33 -18.45 12.01 8.20
N ASP A 34 -18.10 10.86 8.80
CA ASP A 34 -18.71 10.40 10.04
C ASP A 34 -17.97 10.96 11.27
N ALA A 35 -18.53 12.02 11.86
CA ALA A 35 -17.97 12.68 13.03
C ALA A 35 -17.95 11.80 14.29
N SER A 36 -18.71 10.70 14.35
CA SER A 36 -18.69 9.78 15.51
C SER A 36 -17.37 9.01 15.62
N LEU A 37 -16.60 8.94 14.52
CA LEU A 37 -15.32 8.24 14.43
C LEU A 37 -14.10 9.15 14.69
N ALA A 38 -14.31 10.42 15.03
CA ALA A 38 -13.24 11.41 15.14
C ALA A 38 -12.20 11.11 16.24
N THR A 39 -12.54 10.29 17.22
CA THR A 39 -11.66 9.91 18.35
C THR A 39 -11.26 8.44 18.32
N THR A 40 -11.55 7.73 17.23
CA THR A 40 -11.23 6.31 17.07
C THR A 40 -10.12 6.14 16.05
N ASP A 41 -9.30 5.12 16.24
CA ASP A 41 -8.31 4.70 15.26
C ASP A 41 -9.05 4.15 14.03
N SER A 42 -8.62 4.59 12.86
CA SER A 42 -9.22 4.18 11.58
C SER A 42 -8.70 2.84 11.09
N GLN A 43 -7.48 2.48 11.49
CA GLN A 43 -6.73 1.34 10.98
C GLN A 43 -6.63 1.38 9.45
N PHE A 44 -6.50 2.58 8.86
CA PHE A 44 -6.33 2.70 7.41
C PHE A 44 -4.88 2.40 7.01
N GLU A 45 -4.72 1.43 6.11
CA GLU A 45 -3.39 0.92 5.69
C GLU A 45 -3.13 1.07 4.20
N GLY A 46 -4.08 1.63 3.46
CA GLY A 46 -3.88 1.82 2.02
C GLY A 46 -4.92 2.73 1.39
N ILE A 47 -4.48 3.45 0.37
CA ILE A 47 -5.36 4.19 -0.53
C ILE A 47 -4.87 4.03 -1.96
N THR A 48 -5.79 3.74 -2.89
CA THR A 48 -5.49 3.66 -4.32
C THR A 48 -6.55 4.37 -5.14
N TYR A 49 -6.17 4.79 -6.34
CA TYR A 49 -7.04 5.54 -7.25
C TYR A 49 -7.66 4.62 -8.31
N ASN A 50 -8.98 4.66 -8.39
CA ASN A 50 -9.73 4.02 -9.47
C ASN A 50 -9.94 5.01 -10.61
N SER A 51 -9.15 4.84 -11.66
CA SER A 51 -9.17 5.73 -12.83
C SER A 51 -10.42 5.58 -13.72
N ILE A 52 -11.23 4.53 -13.52
CA ILE A 52 -12.40 4.25 -14.37
C ILE A 52 -13.58 5.14 -13.99
N ASN A 53 -13.80 5.38 -12.71
CA ASN A 53 -14.97 6.07 -12.17
C ASN A 53 -14.62 7.33 -11.35
N ASP A 54 -13.33 7.70 -11.31
CA ASP A 54 -12.81 8.85 -10.57
C ASP A 54 -13.18 8.75 -9.07
N THR A 55 -12.80 7.62 -8.48
CA THR A 55 -12.96 7.32 -7.05
C THR A 55 -11.65 6.80 -6.47
N TYR A 56 -11.61 6.69 -5.16
CA TYR A 56 -10.50 6.09 -4.43
C TYR A 56 -11.01 4.92 -3.61
N PHE A 57 -10.19 3.91 -3.45
CA PHE A 57 -10.43 2.85 -2.48
C PHE A 57 -9.51 3.06 -1.29
N VAL A 58 -10.06 2.97 -0.07
CA VAL A 58 -9.32 3.03 1.18
C VAL A 58 -9.46 1.70 1.89
N ALA A 59 -8.34 1.06 2.22
CA ALA A 59 -8.33 -0.18 2.99
C ALA A 59 -8.26 0.13 4.49
N GLN A 60 -9.17 -0.48 5.23
CA GLN A 60 -9.10 -0.63 6.68
C GLN A 60 -8.58 -2.04 7.00
N GLU A 61 -7.51 -2.12 7.78
CA GLU A 61 -6.68 -3.30 8.03
C GLU A 61 -7.53 -4.52 8.38
N THR A 62 -8.23 -4.42 9.52
CA THR A 62 -9.20 -5.40 9.96
C THR A 62 -10.36 -4.75 10.70
N ILE A 63 -11.51 -5.41 10.62
CA ILE A 63 -12.68 -5.19 11.45
C ILE A 63 -13.03 -6.53 12.11
N GLN A 64 -13.43 -6.47 13.37
CA GLN A 64 -13.99 -7.63 14.05
C GLN A 64 -15.41 -7.87 13.55
N THR A 65 -15.68 -9.05 13.01
CA THR A 65 -17.04 -9.40 12.56
C THR A 65 -17.94 -9.77 13.75
N GLU A 66 -19.25 -9.88 13.52
CA GLU A 66 -20.22 -10.34 14.55
C GLU A 66 -19.84 -11.72 15.14
N MET A 67 -19.13 -12.53 14.36
CA MET A 67 -18.50 -13.76 14.85
C MET A 67 -17.20 -13.40 15.56
N LYS A 68 -17.24 -13.44 16.90
CA LYS A 68 -16.06 -13.27 17.75
C LYS A 68 -14.92 -14.17 17.23
N GLU A 69 -13.72 -13.59 17.11
CA GLU A 69 -12.49 -14.22 16.60
C GLU A 69 -12.33 -14.29 15.06
N VAL A 70 -13.23 -13.68 14.28
CA VAL A 70 -13.04 -13.51 12.83
C VAL A 70 -12.77 -12.05 12.50
N PHE A 71 -11.58 -11.80 11.94
CA PHE A 71 -11.11 -10.49 11.48
C PHE A 71 -11.13 -10.44 9.96
N ARG A 72 -11.65 -9.35 9.39
CA ARG A 72 -11.73 -9.15 7.94
C ARG A 72 -11.39 -7.71 7.59
N ALA A 73 -10.76 -7.46 6.46
CA ALA A 73 -10.56 -6.09 5.99
C ALA A 73 -11.89 -5.48 5.54
N ASN A 74 -11.94 -4.15 5.52
CA ASN A 74 -13.04 -3.40 4.92
C ASN A 74 -12.46 -2.41 3.90
N ILE A 75 -13.10 -2.31 2.74
CA ILE A 75 -12.70 -1.37 1.69
C ILE A 75 -13.79 -0.33 1.54
N PHE A 76 -13.43 0.93 1.72
CA PHE A 76 -14.28 2.06 1.43
C PHE A 76 -14.04 2.52 -0.01
N GLU A 77 -15.09 2.66 -0.80
CA GLU A 77 -15.04 3.45 -2.02
C GLU A 77 -15.43 4.90 -1.68
N ILE A 78 -14.58 5.85 -2.03
CA ILE A 78 -14.77 7.26 -1.72
C ILE A 78 -14.58 8.15 -2.94
N ARG A 79 -15.20 9.32 -2.92
CA ARG A 79 -14.86 10.43 -3.81
C ARG A 79 -14.32 11.60 -3.00
N ILE A 80 -13.24 12.21 -3.49
CA ILE A 80 -12.61 13.39 -2.88
C ILE A 80 -12.89 14.62 -3.75
N ILE A 81 -13.58 15.61 -3.18
CA ILE A 81 -13.94 16.88 -3.83
C ILE A 81 -13.47 18.03 -2.93
N LEU A 82 -12.24 18.50 -3.16
CA LEU A 82 -11.56 19.45 -2.26
C LEU A 82 -12.26 20.81 -2.12
N THR A 83 -13.17 21.15 -3.04
CA THR A 83 -13.94 22.40 -3.00
C THR A 83 -15.21 22.31 -2.15
N ASP A 84 -15.62 21.11 -1.75
CA ASP A 84 -16.84 20.91 -1.00
C ASP A 84 -16.63 21.17 0.50
N SER A 85 -17.70 21.55 1.21
CA SER A 85 -17.68 21.68 2.67
C SER A 85 -17.42 20.34 3.38
N THR A 86 -17.71 19.22 2.70
CA THR A 86 -17.43 17.85 3.14
C THR A 86 -16.64 17.18 2.02
N PRO A 87 -15.30 17.30 2.02
CA PRO A 87 -14.47 16.90 0.89
C PRO A 87 -14.50 15.41 0.59
N ILE A 88 -14.76 14.56 1.59
CA ILE A 88 -14.81 13.11 1.43
C ILE A 88 -16.28 12.67 1.38
N ARG A 89 -16.64 11.93 0.33
CA ARG A 89 -17.93 11.24 0.22
C ARG A 89 -17.70 9.74 0.18
N VAL A 90 -18.18 9.01 1.18
CA VAL A 90 -18.19 7.55 1.17
C VAL A 90 -19.32 7.08 0.26
N LEU A 91 -18.97 6.36 -0.80
CA LEU A 91 -19.89 5.83 -1.80
C LEU A 91 -20.34 4.42 -1.40
N GLU A 92 -19.38 3.60 -0.96
CA GLU A 92 -19.61 2.22 -0.56
C GLU A 92 -18.62 1.80 0.54
N SER A 93 -18.99 0.79 1.33
CA SER A 93 -18.13 0.15 2.34
C SER A 93 -18.37 -1.34 2.27
N CYS A 94 -17.36 -2.09 1.83
CA CYS A 94 -17.50 -3.51 1.51
C CYS A 94 -16.48 -4.34 2.27
N ILE A 95 -16.98 -5.38 2.93
CA ILE A 95 -16.15 -6.34 3.64
C ILE A 95 -15.39 -7.20 2.62
N VAL A 96 -14.13 -7.44 2.93
CA VAL A 96 -13.29 -8.42 2.25
C VAL A 96 -13.65 -9.81 2.77
N ASN A 97 -14.02 -10.73 1.87
CA ASN A 97 -14.34 -12.11 2.25
C ASN A 97 -13.07 -12.95 2.42
N TRP A 98 -12.18 -12.51 3.32
CA TRP A 98 -10.94 -13.16 3.69
C TRP A 98 -10.72 -13.01 5.19
N ASP A 99 -10.49 -14.14 5.86
CA ASP A 99 -10.31 -14.16 7.31
C ASP A 99 -8.82 -14.00 7.66
N PHE A 100 -8.52 -12.97 8.45
CA PHE A 100 -7.19 -12.68 8.98
C PHE A 100 -6.97 -13.34 10.35
N PRO A 101 -5.72 -13.69 10.70
CA PRO A 101 -5.41 -14.44 11.92
C PRO A 101 -5.67 -13.66 13.21
N THR A 102 -5.40 -12.36 13.18
CA THR A 102 -5.47 -11.44 14.32
C THR A 102 -5.99 -10.09 13.84
N ASP A 103 -6.29 -9.21 14.80
CA ASP A 103 -6.72 -7.83 14.56
C ASP A 103 -5.64 -6.95 13.92
N ASN A 104 -4.38 -7.30 14.13
CA ASN A 104 -3.21 -6.53 13.69
C ASN A 104 -2.40 -7.22 12.58
N LYS A 105 -3.06 -8.02 11.74
CA LYS A 105 -2.44 -8.73 10.62
C LYS A 105 -3.40 -8.71 9.43
N GLY A 106 -3.52 -7.59 8.75
CA GLY A 106 -4.43 -7.44 7.61
C GLY A 106 -3.77 -7.05 6.30
N ILE A 107 -4.35 -6.03 5.66
CA ILE A 107 -3.87 -5.44 4.40
C ILE A 107 -2.88 -4.32 4.73
N GLU A 108 -1.69 -4.34 4.13
CA GLU A 108 -0.58 -3.36 4.30
C GLU A 108 -0.33 -2.59 3.00
N GLY A 109 -1.39 -2.04 2.43
CA GLY A 109 -1.32 -1.37 1.14
C GLY A 109 -2.26 -1.98 0.10
N LEU A 110 -2.73 -1.11 -0.78
CA LEU A 110 -3.82 -1.39 -1.70
C LEU A 110 -3.47 -0.80 -3.06
N GLU A 111 -3.65 -1.55 -4.14
CA GLU A 111 -3.50 -1.04 -5.49
C GLU A 111 -4.63 -1.46 -6.43
N PHE A 112 -5.00 -0.59 -7.37
CA PHE A 112 -6.03 -0.85 -8.36
C PHE A 112 -5.40 -1.26 -9.69
N VAL A 113 -5.87 -2.35 -10.30
CA VAL A 113 -5.40 -2.80 -11.62
C VAL A 113 -6.57 -3.27 -12.48
N THR A 114 -6.46 -3.03 -13.78
CA THR A 114 -7.38 -3.56 -14.79
C THR A 114 -6.67 -4.64 -15.60
N HIS A 115 -7.32 -5.80 -15.76
CA HIS A 115 -6.87 -6.84 -16.68
C HIS A 115 -7.38 -6.52 -18.10
N GLN A 116 -6.47 -6.31 -19.04
CA GLN A 116 -6.80 -5.77 -20.36
C GLN A 116 -7.59 -6.77 -21.21
N GLY A 117 -7.26 -8.06 -21.10
CA GLY A 117 -7.89 -9.12 -21.88
C GLY A 117 -9.35 -9.39 -21.51
N SER A 118 -9.75 -9.12 -20.26
CA SER A 118 -11.14 -9.30 -19.79
C SER A 118 -11.89 -7.99 -19.56
N GLY A 119 -11.17 -6.86 -19.41
CA GLY A 119 -11.71 -5.58 -18.99
C GLY A 119 -12.14 -5.54 -17.52
N HIS A 120 -11.90 -6.60 -16.75
CA HIS A 120 -12.23 -6.63 -15.33
C HIS A 120 -11.22 -5.82 -14.51
N SER A 121 -11.73 -5.17 -13.47
CA SER A 121 -10.93 -4.42 -12.52
C SER A 121 -10.82 -5.17 -11.21
N TYR A 122 -9.69 -4.97 -10.56
CA TYR A 122 -9.26 -5.74 -9.41
C TYR A 122 -8.52 -4.84 -8.44
N LEU A 123 -8.61 -5.16 -7.15
CA LEU A 123 -7.72 -4.61 -6.15
C LEU A 123 -6.63 -5.62 -5.81
N LEU A 124 -5.49 -5.07 -5.43
CA LEU A 124 -4.33 -5.77 -4.92
C LEU A 124 -4.08 -5.31 -3.50
N GLY A 125 -4.54 -6.08 -2.51
CA GLY A 125 -4.12 -5.91 -1.11
C GLY A 125 -2.76 -6.59 -0.88
N LEU A 126 -1.77 -5.88 -0.34
CA LEU A 126 -0.58 -6.53 0.21
C LEU A 126 -0.92 -7.06 1.60
N CYS A 127 -0.40 -8.22 2.00
CA CYS A 127 -0.55 -8.69 3.38
C CYS A 127 0.77 -8.52 4.14
N GLU A 128 0.68 -8.16 5.42
CA GLU A 128 1.83 -8.00 6.33
C GLU A 128 2.61 -9.32 6.50
N ALA A 129 1.87 -10.39 6.78
CA ALA A 129 2.44 -11.67 7.17
C ALA A 129 2.62 -12.64 5.98
N TYR A 130 3.62 -13.50 6.11
CA TYR A 130 3.91 -14.58 5.16
C TYR A 130 2.64 -15.41 4.82
N ASP A 131 2.35 -15.54 3.52
CA ASP A 131 1.26 -16.36 2.94
C ASP A 131 -0.18 -15.88 3.21
N CYS A 132 -0.38 -14.73 3.86
CA CYS A 132 -1.71 -14.24 4.30
C CYS A 132 -2.56 -15.34 4.98
N ASN A 133 -1.89 -16.29 5.64
CA ASN A 133 -2.48 -17.53 6.12
C ASN A 133 -2.17 -17.73 7.61
N PRO A 134 -3.19 -17.77 8.49
CA PRO A 134 -3.04 -17.99 9.92
C PRO A 134 -2.30 -19.27 10.33
N LYS A 135 -2.21 -20.27 9.44
CA LYS A 135 -1.82 -21.65 9.78
C LYS A 135 -0.52 -22.11 9.12
N SER A 136 0.17 -21.24 8.38
CA SER A 136 1.39 -21.64 7.66
C SER A 136 2.61 -21.57 8.58
N THR A 137 3.18 -22.73 8.92
CA THR A 137 4.47 -22.87 9.63
C THR A 137 5.62 -23.22 8.68
N SER A 138 5.43 -23.08 7.36
CA SER A 138 6.38 -23.61 6.38
C SER A 138 7.52 -22.63 6.05
N ASN A 139 8.76 -23.08 6.27
CA ASN A 139 10.02 -22.42 5.88
C ASN A 139 10.33 -22.50 4.37
N ASN A 140 9.33 -22.55 3.49
CA ASN A 140 9.55 -22.76 2.05
C ASN A 140 9.45 -21.46 1.23
N ASN A 141 10.52 -21.21 0.47
CA ASN A 141 10.91 -19.97 -0.21
C ASN A 141 10.06 -19.56 -1.45
N ALA A 142 8.74 -19.49 -1.35
CA ALA A 142 7.89 -18.96 -2.42
C ALA A 142 6.83 -17.99 -1.85
N ARG A 143 7.24 -16.73 -1.67
CA ARG A 143 6.55 -15.69 -0.91
C ARG A 143 5.57 -14.94 -1.83
N ILE A 144 4.27 -15.17 -1.68
CA ILE A 144 3.26 -14.62 -2.58
C ILE A 144 2.56 -13.40 -1.96
N LEU A 145 2.67 -12.23 -2.61
CA LEU A 145 1.82 -11.07 -2.37
C LEU A 145 0.42 -11.42 -2.79
N ARG A 146 -0.42 -11.84 -1.86
CA ARG A 146 -1.81 -12.09 -2.22
C ARG A 146 -2.53 -10.76 -2.29
N SER A 147 -2.35 -10.09 -3.42
CA SER A 147 -3.43 -9.30 -3.97
C SER A 147 -4.67 -10.17 -3.93
N ILE A 148 -5.59 -9.85 -3.04
CA ILE A 148 -6.89 -10.45 -3.16
C ILE A 148 -7.58 -9.72 -4.29
N ILE A 149 -7.53 -10.35 -5.46
CA ILE A 149 -8.20 -9.87 -6.65
C ILE A 149 -9.70 -9.94 -6.35
N TYR A 150 -10.34 -8.79 -6.17
CA TYR A 150 -11.74 -8.75 -5.80
C TYR A 150 -12.65 -8.42 -6.99
N TYR A 151 -13.76 -9.15 -7.08
CA TYR A 151 -14.89 -8.77 -7.92
C TYR A 151 -16.01 -8.27 -6.99
N ASN A 152 -16.54 -7.07 -7.25
CA ASN A 152 -17.70 -6.59 -6.49
C ASN A 152 -18.90 -7.47 -6.83
N LYS A 153 -19.31 -8.29 -5.87
CA LYS A 153 -20.53 -9.09 -5.97
C LYS A 153 -21.54 -8.54 -4.97
N ILE A 154 -22.60 -7.93 -5.50
CA ILE A 154 -23.78 -7.58 -4.71
C ILE A 154 -24.54 -8.88 -4.45
N ILE A 155 -24.40 -9.46 -3.24
CA ILE A 155 -25.24 -10.57 -2.79
C ILE A 155 -26.29 -10.01 -1.86
N SER A 156 -27.56 -10.06 -2.25
CA SER A 156 -28.70 -9.72 -1.37
C SER A 156 -28.58 -8.33 -0.72
N ALA A 157 -28.14 -7.32 -1.49
CA ALA A 157 -27.93 -5.93 -1.06
C ALA A 157 -26.74 -5.64 -0.13
N LEU A 158 -25.87 -6.63 0.13
CA LEU A 158 -24.58 -6.43 0.79
C LEU A 158 -23.46 -6.53 -0.24
N CYS A 159 -22.56 -5.56 -0.25
CA CYS A 159 -21.38 -5.59 -1.09
C CYS A 159 -20.25 -6.35 -0.39
N SER A 160 -19.52 -7.14 -1.18
CA SER A 160 -18.40 -7.94 -0.72
C SER A 160 -17.33 -7.97 -1.79
N TRP A 161 -16.09 -7.96 -1.32
CA TRP A 161 -14.91 -8.12 -2.13
C TRP A 161 -14.44 -9.58 -2.01
N GLU A 162 -14.64 -10.35 -3.09
CA GLU A 162 -14.40 -11.80 -3.10
C GLU A 162 -13.01 -12.19 -3.65
N PRO A 163 -12.21 -12.99 -2.95
CA PRO A 163 -10.90 -13.44 -3.42
C PRO A 163 -10.98 -14.31 -4.68
N VAL A 164 -10.28 -13.93 -5.76
CA VAL A 164 -10.16 -14.78 -6.96
C VAL A 164 -8.75 -15.31 -7.23
N GLY A 165 -7.75 -14.95 -6.41
CA GLY A 165 -6.39 -15.43 -6.59
C GLY A 165 -5.37 -14.73 -5.69
N THR A 166 -4.10 -15.02 -5.95
CA THR A 166 -2.95 -14.59 -5.15
C THR A 166 -1.73 -14.36 -6.06
N LEU A 167 -0.95 -13.29 -5.89
CA LEU A 167 0.10 -12.87 -6.82
C LEU A 167 1.54 -13.06 -6.27
N ALA A 168 2.37 -13.90 -6.88
CA ALA A 168 3.66 -14.24 -6.26
C ALA A 168 4.65 -13.06 -6.27
N ILE A 169 5.26 -12.65 -5.12
CA ILE A 169 6.48 -11.82 -5.17
C ILE A 169 7.65 -12.76 -5.52
N PRO A 170 8.60 -12.33 -6.36
CA PRO A 170 9.81 -13.10 -6.61
C PRO A 170 10.52 -13.49 -5.29
N SER A 171 10.91 -14.76 -5.16
CA SER A 171 11.51 -15.31 -3.94
C SER A 171 12.81 -14.62 -3.49
N ALA A 172 13.48 -13.94 -4.43
CA ALA A 172 14.66 -13.13 -4.15
C ALA A 172 14.35 -11.88 -3.32
N VAL A 173 13.08 -11.44 -3.27
CA VAL A 173 12.61 -10.32 -2.44
C VAL A 173 12.23 -10.89 -1.08
N HIS A 174 13.22 -10.99 -0.19
CA HIS A 174 13.03 -11.53 1.15
C HIS A 174 13.05 -10.39 2.17
N PHE A 175 11.87 -9.84 2.50
CA PHE A 175 11.72 -8.90 3.61
C PHE A 175 11.25 -9.61 4.87
N ASP A 176 11.69 -9.11 6.02
CA ASP A 176 11.23 -9.58 7.33
C ASP A 176 9.77 -9.20 7.57
N ASP A 177 9.40 -8.02 7.08
CA ASP A 177 8.12 -7.36 7.28
C ASP A 177 7.78 -6.52 6.04
N TYR A 178 6.68 -6.84 5.34
CA TYR A 178 6.25 -6.16 4.12
C TYR A 178 5.21 -5.11 4.47
N SER A 179 5.35 -3.90 3.96
CA SER A 179 4.54 -2.78 4.47
C SER A 179 3.78 -1.98 3.44
N SER A 180 4.19 -2.01 2.17
CA SER A 180 3.46 -1.30 1.13
C SER A 180 3.81 -1.78 -0.26
N LEU A 181 2.89 -1.53 -1.18
CA LEU A 181 3.01 -1.84 -2.61
C LEU A 181 2.56 -0.61 -3.39
N SER A 182 3.24 -0.30 -4.50
CA SER A 182 2.69 0.66 -5.45
C SER A 182 2.98 0.34 -6.90
N ILE A 183 1.98 0.63 -7.76
CA ILE A 183 2.04 0.40 -9.21
C ILE A 183 2.13 1.71 -9.97
N TYR A 184 3.11 1.82 -10.86
CA TYR A 184 3.21 2.93 -11.80
C TYR A 184 3.01 2.48 -13.24
N HIS A 185 1.93 2.98 -13.81
CA HIS A 185 1.60 2.82 -15.21
C HIS A 185 2.25 3.93 -16.04
N ARG A 186 3.05 3.56 -17.05
CA ARG A 186 3.62 4.53 -18.00
C ARG A 186 2.55 5.22 -18.85
N LYS A 187 1.42 4.53 -19.05
CA LYS A 187 0.20 5.02 -19.68
C LYS A 187 -0.97 4.44 -18.91
N ALA A 188 -2.01 5.23 -18.68
CA ALA A 188 -3.14 4.87 -17.82
C ALA A 188 -3.65 3.44 -18.09
N ASN A 189 -3.67 2.61 -17.05
CA ASN A 189 -4.14 1.22 -17.06
C ASN A 189 -3.40 0.29 -18.05
N GLU A 190 -2.21 0.68 -18.52
CA GLU A 190 -1.39 -0.13 -19.42
C GLU A 190 -0.46 -1.05 -18.63
N LEU A 191 -0.45 -2.34 -18.95
CA LEU A 191 0.56 -3.32 -18.54
C LEU A 191 1.54 -3.59 -19.70
N PRO A 192 2.83 -3.90 -19.43
CA PRO A 192 3.41 -4.08 -18.10
C PRO A 192 3.68 -2.74 -17.39
N ALA A 193 3.58 -2.74 -16.06
CA ALA A 193 3.75 -1.56 -15.21
C ALA A 193 4.86 -1.77 -14.17
N TYR A 194 5.42 -0.69 -13.64
CA TYR A 194 6.42 -0.76 -12.59
C TYR A 194 5.77 -1.05 -11.25
N VAL A 195 6.44 -1.84 -10.40
CA VAL A 195 5.99 -2.11 -9.03
C VAL A 195 7.09 -1.74 -8.06
N ALA A 196 6.73 -1.09 -6.96
CA ALA A 196 7.59 -0.93 -5.79
C ALA A 196 6.97 -1.69 -4.61
N VAL A 197 7.79 -2.37 -3.81
CA VAL A 197 7.39 -2.99 -2.55
C VAL A 197 8.38 -2.60 -1.47
N THR A 198 7.89 -2.22 -0.30
CA THR A 198 8.72 -1.76 0.82
C THR A 198 8.75 -2.75 1.97
N SER A 199 9.80 -2.65 2.78
CA SER A 199 9.87 -3.30 4.09
C SER A 199 9.83 -2.29 5.23
N GLN A 200 8.98 -2.56 6.22
CA GLN A 200 8.85 -1.76 7.43
C GLN A 200 10.16 -1.75 8.23
N GLN A 201 10.72 -2.93 8.48
CA GLN A 201 11.83 -3.12 9.42
C GLN A 201 13.20 -3.05 8.75
N MET A 202 13.30 -3.43 7.47
CA MET A 202 14.60 -3.52 6.80
C MET A 202 15.04 -2.22 6.14
N SER A 203 14.17 -1.20 6.05
CA SER A 203 14.47 0.07 5.39
C SER A 203 14.90 -0.14 3.93
N GLN A 204 14.16 -1.00 3.22
CA GLN A 204 14.47 -1.48 1.87
C GLN A 204 13.27 -1.35 0.94
N VAL A 205 13.58 -1.24 -0.36
CA VAL A 205 12.61 -1.19 -1.44
C VAL A 205 13.02 -2.16 -2.54
N TRP A 206 12.09 -3.00 -2.99
CA TRP A 206 12.24 -3.76 -4.22
C TRP A 206 11.49 -3.06 -5.34
N VAL A 207 12.07 -3.07 -6.54
CA VAL A 207 11.42 -2.54 -7.75
C VAL A 207 11.38 -3.63 -8.82
N GLY A 208 10.20 -3.88 -9.35
CA GLY A 208 9.93 -4.88 -10.37
C GLY A 208 8.93 -4.42 -11.42
N MET A 209 8.33 -5.40 -12.09
CA MET A 209 7.26 -5.22 -13.05
C MET A 209 6.06 -6.10 -12.68
N ILE A 210 4.87 -5.62 -13.00
CA ILE A 210 3.65 -6.41 -13.06
C ILE A 210 3.24 -6.56 -14.53
N GLU A 211 2.86 -7.77 -14.91
CA GLU A 211 2.48 -8.14 -16.28
C GLU A 211 1.18 -8.92 -16.26
N GLU A 212 0.45 -8.88 -17.38
CA GLU A 212 -0.77 -9.66 -17.57
C GLU A 212 -0.46 -11.08 -18.06
N ILE A 213 -1.22 -12.05 -17.55
CA ILE A 213 -1.14 -13.45 -17.99
C ILE A 213 -2.55 -14.00 -18.27
N ASN A 214 -2.65 -14.93 -19.23
CA ASN A 214 -3.94 -15.43 -19.73
C ASN A 214 -4.66 -16.43 -18.79
N GLN A 215 -4.08 -16.74 -17.63
CA GLN A 215 -4.64 -17.69 -16.67
C GLN A 215 -4.58 -17.09 -15.27
N ALA A 216 -5.52 -17.47 -14.41
CA ALA A 216 -5.52 -17.08 -13.01
C ALA A 216 -4.12 -17.32 -12.40
N PRO A 217 -3.55 -16.35 -11.65
CA PRO A 217 -4.20 -15.17 -11.06
C PRO A 217 -4.26 -13.93 -11.99
N PHE A 218 -4.14 -14.07 -13.30
CA PHE A 218 -4.23 -13.00 -14.32
C PHE A 218 -3.08 -11.99 -14.35
N PHE A 219 -2.26 -11.99 -13.30
CA PHE A 219 -1.07 -11.15 -13.20
C PHE A 219 0.16 -11.96 -12.77
N SER A 220 1.34 -11.48 -13.14
CA SER A 220 2.61 -11.99 -12.64
C SER A 220 3.56 -10.85 -12.29
N LEU A 221 4.33 -11.01 -11.22
CA LEU A 221 5.42 -10.11 -10.87
C LEU A 221 6.75 -10.66 -11.39
N SER A 222 7.56 -9.77 -11.97
CA SER A 222 8.92 -10.09 -12.39
C SER A 222 9.89 -9.04 -11.87
N SER A 223 11.11 -9.47 -11.55
CA SER A 223 12.13 -8.54 -11.08
C SER A 223 12.74 -7.75 -12.21
N LEU A 224 13.06 -6.49 -11.92
CA LEU A 224 14.01 -5.75 -12.72
C LEU A 224 15.43 -6.05 -12.23
N ASN A 225 16.42 -5.86 -13.10
CA ASN A 225 17.83 -5.82 -12.75
C ASN A 225 18.29 -6.98 -11.84
N ASN A 226 18.09 -8.23 -12.26
CA ASN A 226 18.55 -9.43 -11.53
C ASN A 226 18.09 -9.53 -10.05
N ASN A 227 16.87 -9.09 -9.74
CA ASN A 227 16.30 -9.07 -8.38
C ASN A 227 17.00 -8.10 -7.42
N THR A 228 17.39 -6.92 -7.89
CA THR A 228 18.03 -5.94 -6.99
C THR A 228 17.03 -5.42 -5.96
N ILE A 229 17.40 -5.54 -4.69
CA ILE A 229 16.78 -4.84 -3.55
C ILE A 229 17.62 -3.60 -3.27
N TYR A 230 16.95 -2.50 -2.95
CA TYR A 230 17.60 -1.24 -2.67
C TYR A 230 17.46 -0.84 -1.21
N ASP A 231 18.57 -0.48 -0.58
CA ASP A 231 18.56 0.12 0.75
C ASP A 231 18.21 1.61 0.66
N LEU A 232 17.34 2.07 1.56
CA LEU A 232 17.22 3.50 1.82
C LEU A 232 18.51 4.03 2.47
N PRO A 233 18.79 5.34 2.38
CA PRO A 233 20.02 5.90 2.93
C PRO A 233 20.18 5.57 4.41
N ARG A 234 21.36 5.08 4.79
CA ARG A 234 21.73 4.71 6.16
C ARG A 234 22.42 5.88 6.87
N THR A 235 22.64 5.79 8.18
CA THR A 235 23.40 6.80 8.93
C THR A 235 24.89 6.79 8.55
N HIS A 236 25.56 7.95 8.62
CA HIS A 236 26.98 8.08 8.28
C HIS A 236 27.88 7.61 9.44
N ALA A 237 28.90 6.83 9.08
CA ALA A 237 29.88 6.18 9.94
C ALA A 237 30.90 7.13 10.63
N ALA A 238 30.44 8.12 11.40
CA ALA A 238 31.33 8.77 12.37
C ALA A 238 31.70 7.81 13.52
N THR A 239 30.83 6.83 13.77
CA THR A 239 31.09 5.60 14.51
C THR A 239 31.01 4.43 13.53
N SER A 240 31.67 3.32 13.78
CA SER A 240 31.85 2.19 12.85
C SER A 240 30.58 1.42 12.45
N GLU A 241 29.38 1.98 12.64
CA GLU A 241 28.10 1.30 12.40
C GLU A 241 27.25 2.05 11.37
N CYS A 242 26.88 1.34 10.30
CA CYS A 242 25.97 1.80 9.25
C CYS A 242 24.52 1.54 9.73
N GLY A 243 23.98 2.46 10.53
CA GLY A 243 22.67 2.31 11.18
C GLY A 243 21.48 2.61 10.25
N MET A 244 20.30 2.11 10.63
CA MET A 244 19.07 2.40 9.90
C MET A 244 18.60 3.82 10.20
N LYS A 245 18.32 4.60 9.16
CA LYS A 245 17.83 5.98 9.31
C LYS A 245 16.31 6.10 9.11
N TYR A 246 15.75 5.29 8.22
CA TYR A 246 14.32 5.28 7.89
C TYR A 246 13.73 4.00 8.49
N CYS A 247 13.10 4.13 9.65
CA CYS A 247 12.42 3.02 10.31
C CYS A 247 10.92 3.10 10.04
N ASN A 248 10.23 1.98 10.20
CA ASN A 248 8.76 1.87 10.14
C ASN A 248 8.20 2.47 8.85
N ILE A 249 8.76 2.10 7.69
CA ILE A 249 8.23 2.52 6.41
C ILE A 249 6.89 1.81 6.18
N GLU A 250 5.78 2.53 6.09
CA GLU A 250 4.43 1.95 5.93
C GLU A 250 3.76 2.22 4.60
N GLY A 251 4.27 3.19 3.83
CA GLY A 251 3.64 3.55 2.57
C GLY A 251 4.65 3.83 1.48
N VAL A 252 4.28 3.45 0.27
CA VAL A 252 5.01 3.79 -0.95
C VAL A 252 4.04 4.26 -2.02
N ALA A 253 4.43 5.28 -2.77
CA ALA A 253 3.71 5.72 -3.95
C ALA A 253 4.71 6.18 -5.01
N TRP A 254 4.43 5.89 -6.27
CA TRP A 254 5.17 6.47 -7.37
C TRP A 254 4.71 7.90 -7.64
N GLN A 255 5.67 8.83 -7.70
CA GLN A 255 5.41 10.18 -8.22
C GLN A 255 5.52 10.20 -9.74
N ASP A 256 6.52 9.50 -10.28
CA ASP A 256 6.73 9.25 -11.70
C ASP A 256 7.51 7.94 -11.90
N GLY A 257 7.91 7.60 -13.14
CA GLY A 257 8.62 6.35 -13.43
C GLY A 257 10.04 6.23 -12.85
N SER A 258 10.49 7.20 -12.05
CA SER A 258 11.82 7.27 -11.46
C SER A 258 11.86 7.89 -10.05
N GLU A 259 10.69 8.13 -9.45
CA GLU A 259 10.57 8.85 -8.19
C GLU A 259 9.56 8.15 -7.29
N LEU A 260 10.00 7.89 -6.06
CA LEU A 260 9.20 7.27 -5.02
C LEU A 260 8.97 8.25 -3.89
N ILE A 261 7.74 8.28 -3.42
CA ILE A 261 7.34 8.87 -2.15
C ILE A 261 7.16 7.72 -1.18
N LEU A 262 7.76 7.84 -0.01
CA LEU A 262 7.60 6.89 1.08
C LEU A 262 7.02 7.62 2.28
N VAL A 263 6.29 6.93 3.13
CA VAL A 263 5.91 7.44 4.45
C VAL A 263 6.37 6.49 5.53
N SER A 264 6.63 7.03 6.71
CA SER A 264 7.00 6.24 7.87
C SER A 264 6.12 6.56 9.07
N ASP A 265 5.79 5.52 9.82
CA ASP A 265 5.03 5.63 11.05
C ASP A 265 5.93 6.04 12.23
N LYS A 266 5.30 6.22 13.38
CA LYS A 266 5.87 6.51 14.68
C LYS A 266 6.86 5.42 15.10
N ALA A 267 8.00 5.84 15.61
CA ALA A 267 8.95 4.96 16.24
C ALA A 267 8.40 4.43 17.57
N LYS A 268 8.53 3.12 17.78
CA LYS A 268 8.25 2.47 19.06
C LYS A 268 9.28 2.90 20.10
N ASN A 269 8.90 2.87 21.38
CA ASN A 269 9.75 3.39 22.45
C ASN A 269 11.02 2.57 22.69
N ASP A 270 11.03 1.32 22.27
CA ASP A 270 12.14 0.36 22.36
C ASP A 270 13.06 0.36 21.13
N GLN A 271 12.69 1.08 20.07
CA GLN A 271 13.55 1.27 18.90
C GLN A 271 14.65 2.31 19.19
N ASP A 272 15.75 2.22 18.42
CA ASP A 272 16.85 3.17 18.52
C ASP A 272 16.33 4.60 18.30
N THR A 273 16.82 5.53 19.12
CA THR A 273 16.57 6.96 19.01
C THR A 273 16.75 7.53 17.60
N GLN A 274 17.62 6.96 16.76
CA GLN A 274 17.78 7.37 15.37
C GLN A 274 16.49 7.20 14.53
N CYS A 275 15.64 6.21 14.86
CA CYS A 275 14.35 6.01 14.19
C CYS A 275 13.40 7.21 14.37
N ARG A 276 13.61 8.02 15.40
CA ARG A 276 12.83 9.25 15.66
C ARG A 276 13.18 10.41 14.73
N GLU A 277 14.31 10.36 14.02
CA GLU A 277 14.70 11.44 13.09
C GLU A 277 13.78 11.51 11.87
N LYS A 278 13.15 10.38 11.53
CA LYS A 278 12.33 10.24 10.33
C LYS A 278 10.93 9.72 10.60
N GLU A 279 10.54 9.45 11.84
CA GLU A 279 9.19 8.99 12.17
C GLU A 279 8.11 9.99 11.72
N GLN A 280 6.89 9.50 11.44
CA GLN A 280 5.70 10.30 11.11
C GLN A 280 5.95 11.35 10.01
N SER A 281 6.61 10.93 8.92
CA SER A 281 7.11 11.83 7.88
C SER A 281 6.88 11.30 6.48
N ILE A 282 6.80 12.22 5.52
CA ILE A 282 6.80 11.94 4.07
C ILE A 282 8.22 12.12 3.55
N HIS A 283 8.71 11.12 2.83
CA HIS A 283 10.05 11.05 2.25
C HIS A 283 9.96 10.99 0.74
N TYR A 284 10.94 11.59 0.08
CA TYR A 284 10.97 11.64 -1.38
C TYR A 284 12.34 11.20 -1.89
N PHE A 285 12.33 10.23 -2.79
CA PHE A 285 13.53 9.58 -3.30
C PHE A 285 13.52 9.48 -4.81
N PHE A 286 14.65 9.86 -5.42
CA PHE A 286 14.91 9.59 -6.83
C PHE A 286 15.51 8.19 -6.98
N CYS A 287 14.84 7.34 -7.76
CA CYS A 287 15.34 6.05 -8.21
C CYS A 287 16.63 6.18 -9.03
N ARG A 288 17.05 7.37 -9.49
CA ARG A 288 18.39 7.56 -10.06
C ARG A 288 19.53 7.35 -9.06
N LYS A 289 19.33 7.49 -7.75
CA LYS A 289 20.38 7.26 -6.73
C LYS A 289 20.25 5.90 -6.03
N ILE A 290 19.07 5.32 -6.08
CA ILE A 290 18.73 4.03 -5.47
C ILE A 290 18.87 2.92 -6.54
N CYS A 291 18.32 3.13 -7.74
CA CYS A 291 18.22 2.19 -8.86
C CYS A 291 19.21 2.42 -10.00
N GLN A 292 20.41 2.93 -9.72
CA GLN A 292 21.40 3.17 -10.78
C GLN A 292 22.10 1.88 -11.22
N THR A 293 21.81 1.46 -12.44
CA THR A 293 22.59 0.50 -13.23
C THR A 293 24.04 0.99 -13.39
N LYS A 294 25.02 0.12 -13.11
CA LYS A 294 26.25 0.17 -13.92
C LYS A 294 25.82 -0.16 -15.36
N LYS A 295 26.08 0.75 -16.29
CA LYS A 295 26.03 0.48 -17.73
C LYS A 295 26.99 -0.64 -18.09
#